data_AF-A0A1B0D0Z7-F1
#
_entry.id   AF-A0A1B0D0Z7-F1
#
_cell.length_a   1.000
_cell.length_b   1.000
_cell.length_c   1.000
_cell.angle_alpha   90.00
_cell.angle_beta   90.00
_cell.angle_gamma   90.00
#
_symmetry.space_group_name_H-M   'P 1'
#
loop_
_entity.id
_entity.type
_entity.pdbx_description
1 polymer ?
#
loop_
_entity_poly.entity_id
_entity_poly.type
_entity_poly.pdbx_seq_one_letter_code
_entity_poly.pdbx_strand_id
1 'polypeptide(L)'
;MLWSWYLANDTQFYIIGAVILIVAVRHLRIAAAVVSAIMVSSWAITGLVAYSNNHIPNSDDPLALFDMIYDKPWTRIGPYMIGMCVGWILFRTNCQLRMSRLTVVLGWMMSSAVGLYLIYGLYGQELNKLGGAAYSSLSHSAWALSLAWIIIACSTGHGGYVNTFLSAPCIYPFSRATYCAYLVHPIVIRIMALNSTAPLHLGTDSMVSSN
;
A
#
# COMPACT_ATOMS: atom_id res chain seq x y z
N MET A 1 -18.86 6.58 -8.41
CA MET A 1 -17.76 7.27 -9.12
C MET A 1 -16.61 6.28 -9.25
N LEU A 2 -15.81 6.31 -10.32
CA LEU A 2 -14.75 5.30 -10.56
C LEU A 2 -13.68 5.22 -9.44
N TRP A 3 -13.63 6.20 -8.54
CA TRP A 3 -12.70 6.27 -7.40
C TRP A 3 -13.36 6.06 -6.03
N SER A 4 -14.69 5.92 -5.95
CA SER A 4 -15.37 5.73 -4.65
C SER A 4 -15.23 4.31 -4.08
N TRP A 5 -14.79 3.35 -4.89
CA TRP A 5 -14.58 1.97 -4.48
C TRP A 5 -13.61 1.83 -3.30
N TYR A 6 -12.57 2.67 -3.24
CA TYR A 6 -11.62 2.68 -2.14
C TYR A 6 -12.30 2.96 -0.80
N LEU A 7 -13.26 3.90 -0.77
CA LEU A 7 -14.01 4.22 0.43
C LEU A 7 -14.94 3.07 0.85
N ALA A 8 -15.55 2.38 -0.12
CA ALA A 8 -16.35 1.19 0.16
C ALA A 8 -15.48 0.07 0.76
N ASN A 9 -14.30 -0.16 0.20
CA ASN A 9 -13.35 -1.14 0.72
C ASN A 9 -12.86 -0.77 2.12
N ASP A 10 -12.54 0.50 2.37
CA ASP A 10 -12.07 0.96 3.68
C ASP A 10 -13.13 0.73 4.79
N THR A 11 -14.40 1.04 4.52
CA THR A 11 -15.48 0.78 5.48
C THR A 11 -15.69 -0.72 5.74
N GLN A 12 -15.60 -1.57 4.71
CA GLN A 12 -15.66 -3.03 4.87
C GLN A 12 -14.48 -3.55 5.71
N PHE A 13 -13.26 -3.11 5.42
CA PHE A 13 -12.07 -3.51 6.15
C PHE A 13 -12.12 -3.04 7.61
N TYR A 14 -12.67 -1.86 7.86
CA TYR A 14 -12.91 -1.35 9.22
C TYR A 14 -13.82 -2.26 10.02
N ILE A 15 -14.96 -2.68 9.45
CA ILE A 15 -15.89 -3.59 10.13
C ILE A 15 -15.21 -4.94 10.42
N ILE A 16 -14.56 -5.53 9.42
CA ILE A 16 -13.84 -6.81 9.57
C ILE A 16 -12.74 -6.69 10.64
N GLY A 17 -11.95 -5.62 10.58
CA GLY A 17 -10.85 -5.39 11.49
C GLY A 17 -11.30 -5.17 12.93
N ALA A 18 -12.39 -4.42 13.14
CA ALA A 18 -12.97 -4.24 14.47
C ALA A 18 -13.37 -5.59 15.09
N VAL A 19 -14.04 -6.46 14.33
CA VAL A 19 -14.42 -7.81 14.78
C VAL A 19 -13.19 -8.64 15.14
N ILE A 20 -12.16 -8.65 14.28
CA ILE A 20 -10.91 -9.37 14.52
C ILE A 20 -10.21 -8.87 15.79
N LEU A 21 -10.13 -7.55 15.99
CA LEU A 21 -9.52 -6.95 17.18
C LEU A 21 -10.28 -7.31 18.46
N ILE A 22 -11.61 -7.32 18.44
CA ILE A 22 -12.42 -7.76 19.58
C ILE A 22 -12.10 -9.21 19.96
N VAL A 23 -11.99 -10.10 18.96
CA VAL A 23 -11.58 -11.50 19.20
C VAL A 23 -10.14 -11.58 19.70
N ALA A 24 -9.24 -10.73 19.19
CA ALA A 24 -7.81 -10.72 19.55
C ALA A 24 -7.56 -10.41 21.03
N VAL A 25 -8.44 -9.62 21.68
CA VAL A 25 -8.35 -9.31 23.11
C VAL A 25 -8.39 -10.56 23.97
N ARG A 26 -9.26 -11.53 23.65
CA ARG A 26 -9.44 -12.76 24.43
C ARG A 26 -8.71 -13.96 23.83
N HIS A 27 -8.63 -14.04 22.51
CA HIS A 27 -8.12 -15.20 21.77
C HIS A 27 -7.15 -14.78 20.66
N LEU A 28 -5.99 -14.23 21.04
CA LEU A 28 -4.98 -13.74 20.09
C LEU A 28 -4.53 -14.79 19.06
N ARG A 29 -4.40 -16.06 19.46
CA ARG A 29 -4.00 -17.13 18.54
C ARG A 29 -5.03 -17.37 17.43
N ILE A 30 -6.32 -17.30 17.77
CA ILE A 30 -7.42 -17.46 16.81
C ILE A 30 -7.44 -16.24 15.88
N ALA A 31 -7.36 -15.03 16.42
CA ALA A 31 -7.31 -13.82 15.61
C ALA A 31 -6.11 -13.82 14.65
N ALA A 32 -4.92 -14.21 15.11
CA ALA A 32 -3.74 -14.33 14.27
C ALA A 32 -3.91 -15.37 13.15
N ALA A 33 -4.54 -16.52 13.44
CA ALA A 33 -4.85 -17.55 12.45
C ALA A 33 -5.88 -17.07 11.41
N VAL A 34 -6.88 -16.29 11.83
CA VAL A 34 -7.87 -15.69 10.93
C VAL A 34 -7.20 -14.66 10.02
N VAL A 35 -6.38 -13.76 10.57
CA VAL A 35 -5.63 -12.76 9.78
C VAL A 35 -4.71 -13.43 8.77
N SER A 36 -3.95 -14.45 9.18
CA SER A 36 -3.05 -15.16 8.26
C SER A 36 -3.82 -15.89 7.16
N ALA A 37 -4.97 -16.52 7.48
CA ALA A 37 -5.82 -17.14 6.47
C ALA A 37 -6.39 -16.12 5.46
N ILE A 38 -6.82 -14.95 5.93
CA ILE A 38 -7.29 -13.85 5.06
C ILE A 38 -6.16 -13.35 4.16
N MET A 39 -4.94 -13.17 4.68
CA MET A 39 -3.80 -12.72 3.88
C MET A 39 -3.38 -13.75 2.84
N VAL A 40 -3.25 -15.02 3.22
CA VAL A 40 -2.85 -16.09 2.29
C VAL A 40 -3.90 -16.30 1.20
N SER A 41 -5.19 -16.28 1.55
CA SER A 41 -6.27 -16.36 0.56
C SER A 41 -6.29 -15.16 -0.38
N SER A 42 -6.07 -13.95 0.15
CA SER A 42 -5.93 -12.72 -0.65
C SER A 42 -4.79 -12.82 -1.67
N TRP A 43 -3.59 -13.25 -1.24
CA TRP A 43 -2.45 -13.43 -2.13
C TRP A 43 -2.68 -14.52 -3.17
N ALA A 44 -3.25 -15.67 -2.78
CA ALA A 44 -3.54 -16.77 -3.67
C ALA A 44 -4.55 -16.36 -4.75
N ILE A 45 -5.66 -15.72 -4.36
CA ILE A 45 -6.68 -15.26 -5.30
C ILE A 45 -6.09 -14.20 -6.25
N THR A 46 -5.33 -13.24 -5.72
CA THR A 46 -4.72 -12.19 -6.56
C THR A 46 -3.71 -12.77 -7.54
N GLY A 47 -2.86 -13.71 -7.09
CA GLY A 47 -1.90 -14.39 -7.95
C GLY A 47 -2.57 -15.23 -9.04
N LEU A 48 -3.63 -15.98 -8.71
CA LEU A 48 -4.39 -16.77 -9.67
C LEU A 48 -5.10 -15.89 -10.71
N VAL A 49 -5.73 -14.80 -10.28
CA VAL A 49 -6.40 -13.85 -11.17
C VAL A 49 -5.38 -13.15 -12.07
N ALA A 50 -4.25 -12.71 -11.52
CA ALA A 50 -3.21 -12.06 -12.31
C ALA A 50 -2.58 -13.02 -13.33
N TYR A 51 -2.35 -14.29 -12.95
CA TYR A 51 -1.80 -15.31 -13.83
C TYR A 51 -2.77 -15.69 -14.97
N SER A 52 -4.05 -15.92 -14.63
CA SER A 52 -5.07 -16.31 -15.62
C SER A 52 -5.38 -15.21 -16.64
N ASN A 53 -5.34 -13.94 -16.22
CA ASN A 53 -5.61 -12.80 -17.10
C ASN A 53 -4.37 -12.22 -17.79
N ASN A 54 -3.20 -12.88 -17.67
CA ASN A 54 -1.92 -12.39 -18.19
C ASN A 54 -1.62 -10.93 -17.78
N HIS A 55 -1.95 -10.55 -16.54
CA HIS A 55 -1.74 -9.19 -16.09
C HIS A 55 -0.25 -8.90 -15.92
N ILE A 56 0.25 -7.98 -16.74
CA ILE A 56 1.62 -7.46 -16.64
C ILE A 56 1.50 -6.05 -16.07
N PRO A 57 2.04 -5.75 -14.87
CA PRO A 57 1.92 -4.43 -14.22
C PRO A 57 2.58 -3.26 -14.98
N ASN A 58 3.09 -3.49 -16.19
CA ASN A 58 3.83 -2.55 -17.04
C ASN A 58 3.29 -2.48 -18.49
N SER A 59 2.18 -3.16 -18.82
CA SER A 59 1.62 -3.18 -20.19
C SER A 59 0.51 -2.14 -20.42
N ASP A 60 0.42 -1.69 -21.67
CA ASP A 60 -0.18 -0.46 -22.25
C ASP A 60 -1.63 -0.08 -21.90
N ASP A 61 -2.33 -0.78 -21.02
CA ASP A 61 -3.68 -0.39 -20.62
C ASP A 61 -3.95 -0.54 -19.11
N PRO A 62 -3.59 0.49 -18.31
CA PRO A 62 -3.86 0.54 -16.87
C PRO A 62 -5.36 0.47 -16.53
N LEU A 63 -6.24 0.76 -17.49
CA LEU A 63 -7.69 0.82 -17.30
C LEU A 63 -8.40 -0.46 -17.74
N ALA A 64 -7.87 -1.21 -18.72
CA ALA A 64 -8.49 -2.45 -19.21
C ALA A 64 -8.67 -3.54 -18.15
N LEU A 65 -7.82 -3.59 -17.11
CA LEU A 65 -7.93 -4.55 -16.00
C LEU A 65 -8.40 -3.94 -14.67
N PHE A 66 -8.81 -2.67 -14.66
CA PHE A 66 -9.25 -1.97 -13.46
C PHE A 66 -10.42 -2.69 -12.76
N ASP A 67 -11.46 -3.05 -13.52
CA ASP A 67 -12.64 -3.76 -12.98
C ASP A 67 -12.34 -5.21 -12.57
N MET A 68 -11.33 -5.83 -13.21
CA MET A 68 -11.03 -7.26 -13.03
C MET A 68 -10.10 -7.54 -11.86
N ILE A 69 -9.20 -6.61 -11.52
CA ILE A 69 -8.14 -6.81 -10.51
C ILE A 69 -8.12 -5.70 -9.46
N TYR A 70 -8.43 -4.46 -9.84
CA TYR A 70 -8.18 -3.28 -9.02
C TYR A 70 -9.32 -2.97 -8.04
N ASP A 71 -10.57 -3.12 -8.48
CA ASP A 71 -11.77 -2.79 -7.70
C ASP A 71 -12.01 -3.75 -6.50
N LYS A 72 -11.56 -5.00 -6.65
CA LYS A 72 -11.97 -6.10 -5.77
C LYS A 72 -11.33 -6.03 -4.37
N PRO A 73 -12.12 -6.03 -3.28
CA PRO A 73 -11.61 -5.85 -1.91
C PRO A 73 -10.59 -6.91 -1.49
N TRP A 74 -10.73 -8.16 -1.97
CA TRP A 74 -9.83 -9.25 -1.61
C TRP A 74 -8.42 -9.11 -2.18
N THR A 75 -8.17 -8.23 -3.16
CA THR A 75 -6.79 -7.96 -3.64
C THR A 75 -6.10 -6.86 -2.83
N ARG A 76 -6.84 -6.17 -1.94
CA ARG A 76 -6.41 -4.93 -1.26
C ARG A 76 -6.44 -4.99 0.27
N ILE A 77 -6.95 -6.06 0.85
CA ILE A 77 -7.08 -6.20 2.31
C ILE A 77 -5.73 -6.39 3.03
N GLY A 78 -4.69 -6.85 2.34
CA GLY A 78 -3.36 -7.15 2.90
C GLY A 78 -2.73 -6.00 3.69
N PRO A 79 -2.55 -4.81 3.09
CA PRO A 79 -2.04 -3.62 3.80
C PRO A 79 -2.81 -3.27 5.07
N TYR A 80 -4.14 -3.40 5.04
CA TYR A 80 -4.99 -3.11 6.19
C TYR A 80 -4.71 -4.06 7.35
N MET A 81 -4.61 -5.36 7.05
CA MET A 81 -4.26 -6.39 8.05
C MET A 81 -2.87 -6.17 8.65
N ILE A 82 -1.88 -5.80 7.82
CA ILE A 82 -0.52 -5.49 8.30
C ILE A 82 -0.54 -4.30 9.25
N GLY A 83 -1.22 -3.20 8.88
CA GLY A 83 -1.36 -2.02 9.72
C GLY A 83 -2.04 -2.34 11.06
N MET A 84 -3.10 -3.15 11.04
CA MET A 84 -3.78 -3.61 12.24
C MET A 84 -2.88 -4.42 13.17
N CYS A 85 -2.11 -5.38 12.63
CA CYS A 85 -1.13 -6.15 13.37
C CYS A 85 -0.08 -5.25 14.04
N VAL A 86 0.44 -4.26 13.31
CA VAL A 86 1.41 -3.29 13.82
C VAL A 86 0.80 -2.46 14.95
N GLY A 87 -0.41 -1.93 14.75
CA GLY A 87 -1.13 -1.17 15.76
C GLY A 87 -1.36 -1.98 17.04
N TRP A 88 -1.74 -3.25 16.90
CA TRP A 88 -1.91 -4.16 18.04
C TRP A 88 -0.59 -4.40 18.80
N ILE A 89 0.52 -4.62 18.09
CA ILE A 89 1.85 -4.81 18.70
C ILE A 89 2.27 -3.56 19.46
N LEU A 90 2.11 -2.38 18.86
CA LEU A 90 2.45 -1.11 19.51
C LEU A 90 1.59 -0.84 20.74
N PHE A 91 0.28 -1.12 20.66
CA PHE A 91 -0.63 -1.02 21.80
C PHE A 91 -0.19 -1.95 22.95
N ARG A 92 0.08 -3.22 22.67
CA ARG A 92 0.49 -4.21 23.69
C ARG A 92 1.85 -3.90 24.31
N THR A 93 2.73 -3.25 23.58
CA THR A 93 4.09 -2.91 24.03
C THR A 93 4.17 -1.50 24.61
N ASN A 94 3.07 -0.73 24.65
CA ASN A 94 3.06 0.69 25.01
C ASN A 94 4.12 1.50 24.25
N CYS A 95 4.36 1.14 22.98
CA CYS A 95 5.42 1.68 22.14
C CYS A 95 6.84 1.52 22.71
N GLN A 96 7.05 0.63 23.70
CA GLN A 96 8.35 0.35 24.30
C GLN A 96 8.90 -0.99 23.78
N LEU A 97 9.57 -0.96 22.62
CA LEU A 97 10.26 -2.11 22.05
C LEU A 97 11.77 -1.90 22.14
N ARG A 98 12.44 -2.70 22.97
CA ARG A 98 13.91 -2.70 23.02
C ARG A 98 14.46 -3.48 21.83
N MET A 99 15.10 -2.78 20.90
CA MET A 99 15.72 -3.38 19.71
C MET A 99 17.23 -3.24 19.76
N SER A 100 17.93 -4.24 19.20
CA SER A 100 19.37 -4.11 19.00
C SER A 100 19.67 -3.10 17.89
N ARG A 101 20.83 -2.42 17.95
CA ARG A 101 21.25 -1.51 16.88
C ARG A 101 21.30 -2.20 15.52
N LEU A 102 21.70 -3.48 15.49
CA LEU A 102 21.73 -4.28 14.27
C LEU A 102 20.33 -4.45 13.66
N THR A 103 19.33 -4.78 14.49
CA THR A 103 17.93 -4.91 14.04
C THR A 103 17.41 -3.61 13.44
N VAL A 104 17.73 -2.47 14.06
CA VAL A 104 17.30 -1.15 13.58
C VAL A 104 17.92 -0.82 12.22
N VAL A 105 19.23 -1.02 12.07
CA VAL A 105 19.93 -0.78 10.81
C VAL A 105 19.42 -1.69 9.70
N LEU A 106 19.29 -2.99 9.97
CA LEU A 106 18.78 -3.95 9.00
C LEU A 106 17.34 -3.63 8.59
N GLY A 107 16.48 -3.25 9.54
CA GLY A 107 15.11 -2.86 9.25
C GLY A 107 15.02 -1.63 8.35
N TRP A 108 15.83 -0.59 8.60
CA TRP A 108 15.89 0.59 7.74
C TRP A 108 16.41 0.28 6.35
N MET A 109 17.48 -0.51 6.24
CA MET A 109 18.02 -0.96 4.95
C MET A 109 17.00 -1.76 4.16
N MET A 110 16.32 -2.72 4.81
CA MET A 110 15.32 -3.57 4.18
C MET A 110 14.08 -2.79 3.75
N SER A 111 13.55 -1.93 4.62
CA SER A 111 12.40 -1.07 4.31
C SER A 111 12.69 -0.14 3.13
N SER A 112 13.86 0.49 3.12
CA SER A 112 14.27 1.39 2.04
C SER A 112 14.49 0.63 0.73
N ALA A 113 15.16 -0.53 0.77
CA ALA A 113 15.40 -1.36 -0.41
C ALA A 113 14.08 -1.85 -1.03
N VAL A 114 13.14 -2.33 -0.20
CA VAL A 114 11.81 -2.77 -0.67
C VAL A 114 11.04 -1.58 -1.25
N GLY A 115 11.05 -0.42 -0.58
CA GLY A 115 10.37 0.78 -1.08
C GLY A 115 10.90 1.24 -2.44
N LEU A 116 12.22 1.32 -2.58
CA LEU A 116 12.88 1.71 -3.83
C LEU A 116 12.64 0.67 -4.94
N TYR A 117 12.72 -0.62 -4.63
CA TYR A 117 12.43 -1.67 -5.60
C TYR A 117 10.98 -1.62 -6.09
N LEU A 118 10.03 -1.34 -5.21
CA LEU A 118 8.63 -1.24 -5.62
C LEU A 118 8.36 -0.03 -6.52
N ILE A 119 9.05 1.10 -6.30
CA ILE A 119 8.89 2.32 -7.10
C ILE A 119 9.61 2.21 -8.45
N TYR A 120 10.88 1.79 -8.44
CA TYR A 120 11.75 1.86 -9.62
C TYR A 120 12.05 0.49 -10.26
N GLY A 121 11.83 -0.60 -9.54
CA GLY A 121 12.26 -1.94 -9.96
C GLY A 121 11.52 -2.49 -11.18
N LEU A 122 10.38 -1.90 -11.55
CA LEU A 122 9.64 -2.24 -12.78
C LEU A 122 10.06 -1.42 -14.00
N TYR A 123 10.84 -0.37 -13.80
CA TYR A 123 11.21 0.52 -14.90
C TYR A 123 12.05 -0.22 -15.95
N GLY A 124 11.58 -0.24 -17.19
CA GLY A 124 12.26 -0.88 -18.32
C GLY A 124 12.38 -2.41 -18.23
N GLN A 125 11.62 -3.06 -17.34
CA GLN A 125 11.64 -4.52 -17.19
C GLN A 125 10.43 -5.17 -17.87
N GLU A 126 10.70 -6.18 -18.69
CA GLU A 126 9.68 -7.09 -19.20
C GLU A 126 9.48 -8.24 -18.20
N LEU A 127 8.43 -8.12 -17.39
CA LEU A 127 8.06 -9.15 -16.44
C LEU A 127 7.47 -10.36 -17.17
N ASN A 128 8.03 -11.54 -16.92
CA ASN A 128 7.37 -12.80 -17.27
C ASN A 128 6.03 -12.91 -16.52
N LYS A 129 5.05 -13.64 -17.07
CA LYS A 129 3.69 -13.78 -16.52
C LYS A 129 3.67 -14.16 -15.04
N LEU A 130 4.56 -15.07 -14.63
CA LEU A 130 4.70 -15.46 -13.22
C LEU A 130 5.23 -14.32 -12.35
N GLY A 131 6.20 -13.55 -12.85
CA GLY A 131 6.75 -12.38 -12.17
C GLY A 131 5.72 -11.26 -12.02
N GLY A 132 4.92 -11.01 -13.06
CA GLY A 132 3.81 -10.04 -13.01
C GLY A 132 2.73 -10.43 -11.99
N ALA A 133 2.36 -11.72 -11.94
CA ALA A 133 1.40 -12.24 -10.96
C ALA A 133 1.94 -12.18 -9.52
N ALA A 134 3.21 -12.53 -9.31
CA ALA A 134 3.86 -12.42 -8.01
C ALA A 134 3.96 -10.97 -7.54
N TYR A 135 4.34 -10.06 -8.44
CA TYR A 135 4.40 -8.63 -8.13
C TYR A 135 3.02 -8.07 -7.81
N SER A 136 1.99 -8.38 -8.60
CA SER A 136 0.62 -7.89 -8.38
C SER A 136 0.04 -8.32 -7.02
N SER A 137 0.31 -9.56 -6.61
CA SER A 137 -0.19 -10.12 -5.34
C SER A 137 0.58 -9.66 -4.10
N LEU A 138 1.90 -9.50 -4.20
CA LEU A 138 2.76 -9.23 -3.03
C LEU A 138 3.17 -7.77 -2.89
N SER A 139 3.22 -6.98 -3.97
CA SER A 139 3.73 -5.60 -3.94
C SER A 139 3.01 -4.72 -2.92
N HIS A 140 1.68 -4.80 -2.85
CA HIS A 140 0.90 -4.03 -1.88
C HIS A 140 1.24 -4.40 -0.43
N SER A 141 1.37 -5.69 -0.13
CA SER A 141 1.79 -6.16 1.20
C SER A 141 3.24 -5.78 1.51
N ALA A 142 4.14 -5.88 0.54
CA ALA A 142 5.55 -5.48 0.70
C ALA A 142 5.68 -3.98 0.96
N TRP A 143 4.90 -3.15 0.25
CA TRP A 143 4.80 -1.71 0.51
C TRP A 143 4.33 -1.44 1.94
N ALA A 144 3.26 -2.10 2.36
CA ALA A 144 2.71 -1.96 3.71
C ALA A 144 3.71 -2.42 4.79
N LEU A 145 4.49 -3.48 4.56
CA LEU A 145 5.55 -3.91 5.47
C LEU A 145 6.69 -2.88 5.56
N SER A 146 7.05 -2.24 4.45
CA SER A 146 8.05 -1.17 4.47
C SER A 146 7.55 0.01 5.32
N LEU A 147 6.31 0.46 5.13
CA LEU A 147 5.72 1.51 5.96
C LEU A 147 5.53 1.09 7.42
N ALA A 148 5.17 -0.17 7.67
CA ALA A 148 5.03 -0.74 9.00
C ALA A 148 6.33 -0.62 9.80
N TRP A 149 7.48 -0.90 9.18
CA TRP A 149 8.77 -0.70 9.81
C TRP A 149 9.00 0.77 10.21
N ILE A 150 8.72 1.71 9.30
CA ILE A 150 8.85 3.16 9.58
C ILE A 150 7.99 3.57 10.78
N ILE A 151 6.75 3.10 10.83
CA ILE A 151 5.82 3.39 11.95
C ILE A 151 6.36 2.81 13.26
N ILE A 152 6.83 1.56 13.26
CA ILE A 152 7.41 0.92 14.46
C ILE A 152 8.66 1.67 14.91
N ALA A 153 9.58 1.98 14.01
CA ALA A 153 10.82 2.69 14.33
C ALA A 153 10.53 4.08 14.91
N CYS A 154 9.63 4.85 14.30
CA CYS A 154 9.25 6.17 14.77
C CYS A 154 8.53 6.13 16.13
N SER A 155 7.59 5.19 16.29
CA SER A 155 6.80 5.08 17.54
C SER A 155 7.62 4.58 18.72
N THR A 156 8.67 3.80 18.49
CA THR A 156 9.49 3.17 19.55
C THR A 156 10.75 3.95 19.91
N GLY A 157 10.91 5.16 19.38
CA GLY A 157 12.08 6.03 19.64
C GLY A 157 13.32 5.72 18.80
N HIS A 158 13.23 4.80 17.83
CA HIS A 158 14.32 4.45 16.91
C HIS A 158 14.27 5.19 15.56
N GLY A 159 13.38 6.20 15.43
CA GLY A 159 13.14 6.90 14.18
C GLY A 159 14.08 8.08 13.87
N GLY A 160 14.82 8.59 14.86
CA GLY A 160 15.81 9.66 14.69
C GLY A 160 15.29 10.86 13.89
N TYR A 161 16.03 11.23 12.83
CA TYR A 161 15.66 12.35 11.93
C TYR A 161 14.35 12.11 11.18
N VAL A 162 14.04 10.87 10.80
CA VAL A 162 12.81 10.55 10.06
C VAL A 162 11.58 10.85 10.92
N ASN A 163 11.62 10.53 12.20
CA ASN A 163 10.53 10.87 13.12
C ASN A 163 10.36 12.39 13.25
N THR A 164 11.46 13.15 13.32
CA THR A 164 11.44 14.62 13.41
C THR A 164 10.81 15.24 12.16
N PHE A 165 11.16 14.72 10.98
CA PHE A 165 10.58 15.16 9.72
C PHE A 165 9.09 14.83 9.64
N LEU A 166 8.70 13.58 9.89
CA LEU A 166 7.30 13.14 9.77
C LEU A 166 6.36 13.76 10.81
N SER A 167 6.89 14.19 11.95
CA SER A 167 6.14 14.90 13.00
C SER A 167 6.20 16.43 12.85
N ALA A 168 6.84 16.96 11.80
CA ALA A 168 6.98 18.39 11.61
C ALA A 168 5.59 19.07 11.45
N PRO A 169 5.33 20.21 12.14
CA PRO A 169 4.04 20.87 12.10
C PRO A 169 3.56 21.29 10.71
N CYS A 170 4.50 21.56 9.80
CA CYS A 170 4.20 21.90 8.42
C CYS A 170 3.56 20.75 7.63
N ILE A 171 3.77 19.48 8.04
CA ILE A 171 3.22 18.30 7.35
C ILE A 171 1.77 18.01 7.77
N TYR A 172 1.35 18.43 8.97
CA TYR A 172 -0.03 18.20 9.45
C TYR A 172 -1.13 18.65 8.49
N PRO A 173 -1.14 19.90 7.95
CA PRO A 173 -2.19 20.31 7.02
C PRO A 173 -2.21 19.46 5.75
N PHE A 174 -1.04 19.11 5.20
CA PHE A 174 -0.95 18.25 4.02
C PHE A 174 -1.50 16.85 4.31
N SER A 175 -1.17 16.27 5.45
CA SER A 175 -1.67 14.96 5.87
C SER A 175 -3.20 14.94 5.93
N ARG A 176 -3.84 15.98 6.50
CA ARG A 176 -5.31 16.08 6.55
C ARG A 176 -5.95 16.34 5.19
N ALA A 177 -5.25 17.03 4.29
CA ALA A 177 -5.74 17.33 2.95
C ALA A 177 -5.66 16.14 1.99
N THR A 178 -4.83 15.12 2.28
CA THR A 178 -4.66 13.95 1.39
C THR A 178 -5.97 13.27 1.03
N TYR A 179 -6.89 13.10 2.00
CA TYR A 179 -8.20 12.51 1.75
C TYR A 179 -9.09 13.37 0.83
N CYS A 180 -9.11 14.68 1.06
CA CYS A 180 -9.84 15.61 0.20
C CYS A 180 -9.26 15.63 -1.21
N ALA A 181 -7.93 15.66 -1.33
CA ALA A 181 -7.23 15.57 -2.61
C ALA A 181 -7.57 14.26 -3.33
N TYR A 182 -7.62 13.13 -2.63
CA TYR A 182 -8.04 11.85 -3.19
C TYR A 182 -9.46 11.90 -3.79
N LEU A 183 -10.41 12.55 -3.12
CA LEU A 183 -11.79 12.63 -3.64
C LEU A 183 -11.93 13.57 -4.85
N VAL A 184 -11.13 14.63 -4.90
CA VAL A 184 -11.27 15.71 -5.89
C VAL A 184 -10.38 15.49 -7.12
N HIS A 185 -9.23 14.82 -7.00
CA HIS A 185 -8.26 14.70 -8.09
C HIS A 185 -8.83 14.16 -9.42
N PRO A 186 -9.72 13.15 -9.47
CA PRO A 186 -10.20 12.60 -10.74
C PRO A 186 -11.14 13.59 -11.43
N ILE A 187 -11.85 14.41 -10.66
CA ILE A 187 -12.73 15.46 -11.16
C ILE A 187 -11.88 16.53 -11.85
N VAL A 188 -10.80 16.96 -11.21
CA VAL A 188 -9.87 17.95 -11.78
C VAL A 188 -9.20 17.43 -13.04
N ILE A 189 -8.69 16.19 -13.03
CA ILE A 189 -8.09 15.55 -14.20
C ILE A 189 -9.09 15.48 -15.35
N ARG A 190 -10.33 15.08 -15.08
CA ARG A 190 -11.38 14.99 -16.10
C ARG A 190 -11.75 16.35 -16.67
N ILE A 191 -11.88 17.38 -15.83
CA ILE A 191 -12.15 18.75 -16.29
C ILE A 191 -11.00 19.26 -17.17
N MET A 192 -9.76 19.03 -16.77
CA MET A 192 -8.58 19.40 -17.58
C MET A 192 -8.61 18.69 -18.93
N ALA A 193 -8.76 17.36 -18.93
CA ALA A 193 -8.78 16.57 -20.16
C ALA A 193 -9.91 16.97 -21.12
N LEU A 194 -11.10 17.31 -20.60
CA LEU A 194 -12.24 17.74 -21.41
C LEU A 194 -12.09 19.16 -21.96
N ASN A 195 -11.33 20.04 -21.28
CA ASN A 195 -11.04 21.40 -21.74
C ASN A 195 -9.74 21.50 -22.56
N SER A 196 -8.95 20.43 -22.65
CA SER A 196 -7.74 20.39 -23.48
C SER A 196 -8.10 20.47 -24.96
N THR A 197 -7.69 21.55 -25.61
CA THR A 197 -7.94 21.80 -27.05
C THR A 197 -6.93 21.09 -27.98
N ALA A 198 -5.90 20.46 -27.41
CA ALA A 198 -4.88 19.71 -28.14
C ALA A 198 -4.61 18.37 -27.44
N PRO A 199 -4.30 17.29 -28.20
CA PRO A 199 -3.92 16.02 -27.61
C PRO A 199 -2.58 16.16 -26.88
N LEU A 200 -2.56 15.75 -25.61
CA LEU A 200 -1.32 15.63 -24.83
C LEU A 200 -0.62 14.34 -25.24
N HIS A 201 0.51 14.45 -25.95
CA HIS A 201 1.38 13.31 -26.21
C HIS A 201 2.20 12.99 -24.96
N LEU A 202 1.85 11.90 -24.29
CA LEU A 202 2.60 11.34 -23.17
C LEU A 202 3.67 10.39 -23.73
N GLY A 203 4.77 10.94 -24.19
CA GLY A 203 6.00 10.18 -24.47
C GLY A 203 6.82 9.95 -23.20
N THR A 204 7.64 8.90 -23.21
CA THR A 204 8.59 8.57 -22.14
C THR A 204 9.49 9.76 -21.77
N ASP A 205 9.93 10.52 -22.78
CA ASP A 205 10.81 11.67 -22.59
C ASP A 205 10.06 12.92 -22.11
N SER A 206 8.80 13.11 -22.55
CA SER A 206 7.98 14.27 -22.16
C SER A 206 7.46 14.22 -20.72
N MET A 207 7.44 13.04 -20.07
CA MET A 207 7.06 12.90 -18.66
C MET A 207 8.25 13.01 -17.70
N VAL A 208 9.49 12.83 -18.18
CA VAL A 208 10.71 12.82 -17.34
C VAL A 208 11.62 14.02 -17.62
N SER A 209 11.53 14.66 -18.78
CA SER A 209 12.30 15.88 -19.08
C SER A 209 11.47 17.15 -18.80
N SER A 210 11.66 17.69 -17.60
CA SER A 210 11.71 19.14 -17.45
C SER A 210 13.19 19.54 -17.38
N ASN A 211 13.79 19.77 -18.54
CA ASN A 211 14.91 20.69 -18.78
C ASN A 211 15.10 20.87 -20.29
#